data_AF-A0A1Y2BWH9-F1
#
_entry.id   AF-A0A1Y2BWH9-F1
#
_cell.length_a   1.000
_cell.length_b   1.000
_cell.length_c   1.000
_cell.angle_alpha   90.00
_cell.angle_beta   90.00
_cell.angle_gamma   90.00
#
_symmetry.space_group_name_H-M   'P 1'
#
loop_
_entity.id
_entity.type
_entity.pdbx_description
1 polymer ?
#
loop_
_entity_poly.entity_id
_entity_poly.type
_entity_poly.pdbx_seq_one_letter_code
_entity_poly.pdbx_strand_id
1 'polypeptide(L)'
;MVSKDTAVDDRKFPPTKTLQLVASLPKEQADKLTGQLFMSIWDDLPKTNRQYPAMGHRAADGSNYYISKQNLGAANTPYARTVTTSHFPIKSELPDAGQLFDDLMKRPDESEVPFEGNKSGVNMLLHSMASVITHDIFKTKAGDPTINQTTSYLDLSCLYGATKEEQAQVRTGVDGLIKPDVFSDARLQFQLPSTVFLLILFSRNHNYIAKKLLTDEVNAGQENYRFTHLAGKDSPRLSAERTDELVFQTFDYFGC
;
A
#
# COMPACT_ATOMS: atom_id res chain seq x y z
N MET A 1 -18.83 23.65 -9.93
CA MET A 1 -18.86 22.23 -9.53
C MET A 1 -18.93 21.42 -10.80
N VAL A 2 -17.89 20.64 -11.06
CA VAL A 2 -17.65 19.96 -12.35
C VAL A 2 -18.46 18.66 -12.39
N SER A 3 -19.11 18.41 -13.52
CA SER A 3 -19.89 17.21 -13.82
C SER A 3 -19.00 15.97 -13.95
N LYS A 4 -19.49 14.81 -13.48
CA LYS A 4 -18.84 13.48 -13.55
C LYS A 4 -18.43 13.04 -14.96
N ASP A 5 -19.05 13.59 -16.00
CA ASP A 5 -18.96 13.05 -17.36
C ASP A 5 -18.20 13.95 -18.34
N THR A 6 -17.54 15.02 -17.86
CA THR A 6 -16.86 15.97 -18.75
C THR A 6 -15.42 16.18 -18.31
N ALA A 7 -14.47 15.69 -19.11
CA ALA A 7 -13.05 15.96 -18.91
C ALA A 7 -12.81 17.48 -18.90
N VAL A 8 -12.25 18.00 -17.81
CA VAL A 8 -11.88 19.40 -17.67
C VAL A 8 -10.39 19.56 -17.94
N ASP A 9 -10.07 20.54 -18.77
CA ASP A 9 -8.70 20.99 -19.01
C ASP A 9 -8.12 21.62 -17.73
N ASP A 10 -7.18 20.91 -17.10
CA ASP A 10 -6.49 21.30 -15.88
C ASP A 10 -5.69 22.60 -16.02
N ARG A 11 -5.35 22.99 -17.25
CA ARG A 11 -4.72 24.28 -17.55
C ARG A 11 -5.65 25.47 -17.31
N LYS A 12 -6.97 25.27 -17.40
CA LYS A 12 -7.99 26.31 -17.20
C LYS A 12 -8.43 26.43 -15.75
N PHE A 13 -8.32 25.36 -14.97
CA PHE A 13 -8.67 25.35 -13.55
C PHE A 13 -7.63 24.56 -12.75
N PRO A 14 -6.45 25.16 -12.47
CA PRO A 14 -5.36 24.45 -11.82
C PRO A 14 -5.74 24.10 -10.38
N PRO A 15 -5.86 22.80 -10.02
CA PRO A 15 -6.18 22.36 -8.66
C PRO A 15 -5.21 22.94 -7.62
N THR A 16 -3.96 23.17 -8.04
CA THR A 16 -2.89 23.79 -7.26
C THR A 16 -3.27 25.17 -6.73
N LYS A 17 -3.99 26.01 -7.51
CA LYS A 17 -4.42 27.33 -7.03
C LYS A 17 -5.53 27.23 -5.99
N THR A 18 -6.43 26.26 -6.14
CA THR A 18 -7.47 25.98 -5.15
C THR A 18 -6.86 25.49 -3.84
N LEU A 19 -5.85 24.61 -3.89
CA LEU A 19 -5.13 24.13 -2.72
C LEU A 19 -4.34 25.24 -2.01
N GLN A 20 -3.66 26.11 -2.76
CA GLN A 20 -2.98 27.28 -2.21
C GLN A 20 -3.96 28.24 -1.52
N LEU A 21 -5.13 28.46 -2.10
CA LEU A 21 -6.18 29.27 -1.48
C LEU A 21 -6.66 28.64 -0.17
N VAL A 22 -6.95 27.34 -0.16
CA VAL A 22 -7.35 26.62 1.06
C VAL A 22 -6.28 26.71 2.15
N ALA A 23 -4.99 26.59 1.78
CA ALA A 23 -3.88 26.73 2.72
C ALA A 23 -3.73 28.15 3.30
N SER A 24 -4.26 29.17 2.63
CA SER A 24 -4.22 30.57 3.08
C SER A 24 -5.41 30.98 3.96
N LEU A 25 -6.43 30.13 4.08
CA LEU A 25 -7.66 30.45 4.82
C LEU A 25 -7.54 30.14 6.33
N PRO A 26 -8.33 30.82 7.17
CA PRO A 26 -8.50 30.45 8.58
C PRO A 26 -8.99 29.00 8.73
N LYS A 27 -8.50 28.31 9.77
CA LYS A 27 -8.68 26.86 9.98
C LYS A 27 -10.12 26.35 9.76
N GLU A 28 -11.12 27.01 10.34
CA GLU A 28 -12.52 26.58 10.25
C GLU A 28 -13.06 26.63 8.81
N GLN A 29 -12.69 27.65 8.03
CA GLN A 29 -13.08 27.78 6.63
C GLN A 29 -12.29 26.82 5.75
N ALA A 30 -11.00 26.63 6.05
CA ALA A 30 -10.14 25.66 5.38
C ALA A 30 -10.66 24.22 5.56
N ASP A 31 -11.08 23.83 6.77
CA ASP A 31 -11.61 22.50 7.07
C ASP A 31 -12.90 22.22 6.26
N LYS A 32 -13.81 23.18 6.20
CA LYS A 32 -15.06 23.04 5.42
C LYS A 32 -14.81 22.90 3.92
N LEU A 33 -13.93 23.72 3.36
CA LEU A 33 -13.53 23.64 1.95
C LEU A 33 -12.76 22.35 1.64
N THR A 34 -11.91 21.91 2.56
CA THR A 34 -11.19 20.63 2.46
C THR A 34 -12.18 19.46 2.43
N GLY A 35 -13.19 19.46 3.29
CA GLY A 35 -14.26 18.46 3.27
C GLY A 35 -15.03 18.42 1.95
N GLN A 36 -15.34 19.59 1.37
CA GLN A 36 -16.00 19.66 0.06
C GLN A 36 -15.10 19.18 -1.08
N LEU A 37 -13.81 19.52 -1.05
CA LEU A 37 -12.83 19.05 -2.02
C LEU A 37 -12.65 17.53 -1.93
N PHE A 38 -12.55 17.00 -0.71
CA PHE A 38 -12.47 15.56 -0.45
C PHE A 38 -13.68 14.83 -1.02
N MET A 39 -14.90 15.32 -0.75
CA MET A 39 -16.12 14.74 -1.31
C MET A 39 -16.15 14.80 -2.84
N SER A 40 -15.68 15.91 -3.43
CA SER A 40 -15.59 16.03 -4.89
C SER A 40 -14.66 14.99 -5.51
N ILE A 41 -13.47 14.78 -4.92
CA ILE A 41 -12.51 13.77 -5.40
C ILE A 41 -13.05 12.36 -5.13
N TRP A 42 -13.67 12.17 -3.96
CA TRP A 42 -14.29 10.90 -3.60
C TRP A 42 -15.36 10.52 -4.61
N ASP A 43 -16.27 11.42 -4.96
CA ASP A 43 -17.37 11.11 -5.86
C ASP A 43 -16.92 10.88 -7.30
N ASP A 44 -15.82 11.50 -7.73
CA ASP A 44 -15.23 11.34 -9.06
C ASP A 44 -14.61 9.95 -9.29
N LEU A 45 -14.09 9.32 -8.23
CA LEU A 45 -13.51 7.99 -8.32
C LEU A 45 -14.60 6.91 -8.48
N PRO A 46 -14.54 6.07 -9.55
CA PRO A 46 -15.47 4.96 -9.72
C PRO A 46 -15.36 4.01 -8.53
N LYS A 47 -16.48 3.83 -7.82
CA LYS A 47 -16.53 2.95 -6.64
C LYS A 47 -16.62 1.50 -7.11
N THR A 48 -15.60 0.72 -6.80
CA THR A 48 -15.66 -0.72 -6.99
C THR A 48 -16.66 -1.33 -6.01
N ASN A 49 -17.30 -2.42 -6.41
CA ASN A 49 -18.15 -3.20 -5.51
C ASN A 49 -17.35 -3.64 -4.27
N ARG A 50 -18.02 -3.74 -3.12
CA ARG A 50 -17.42 -4.27 -1.89
C ARG A 50 -16.85 -5.67 -2.19
N GLN A 51 -15.56 -5.84 -1.94
CA GLN A 51 -14.82 -7.06 -2.28
C GLN A 51 -14.95 -8.05 -1.11
N TYR A 52 -15.23 -9.32 -1.43
CA TYR A 52 -15.34 -10.40 -0.46
C TYR A 52 -14.32 -11.48 -0.85
N PRO A 53 -13.27 -11.70 -0.03
CA PRO A 53 -12.32 -12.76 -0.31
C PRO A 53 -13.02 -14.12 -0.27
N ALA A 54 -12.76 -14.97 -1.27
CA ALA A 54 -13.39 -16.29 -1.38
C ALA A 54 -13.11 -17.21 -0.18
N MET A 55 -11.97 -17.03 0.50
CA MET A 55 -11.52 -17.86 1.64
C MET A 55 -11.51 -17.11 2.99
N GLY A 56 -12.20 -15.97 3.09
CA GLY A 56 -12.26 -15.18 4.32
C GLY A 56 -10.98 -14.40 4.67
N HIS A 57 -9.92 -14.57 3.88
CA HIS A 57 -8.66 -13.80 3.88
C HIS A 57 -8.13 -13.69 2.44
N ARG A 58 -7.18 -12.79 2.20
CA ARG A 58 -6.57 -12.61 0.88
C ARG A 58 -5.65 -13.79 0.55
N ALA A 59 -5.56 -14.16 -0.73
CA ALA A 59 -4.49 -15.06 -1.15
C ALA A 59 -3.14 -14.33 -1.10
N ALA A 60 -2.04 -15.07 -0.91
CA ALA A 60 -0.69 -14.49 -0.84
C ALA A 60 -0.30 -13.67 -2.09
N ASP A 61 -0.82 -14.04 -3.25
CA ASP A 61 -0.63 -13.34 -4.52
C ASP A 61 -1.70 -12.29 -4.82
N GLY A 62 -2.60 -12.01 -3.87
CA GLY A 62 -3.74 -11.12 -4.05
C GLY A 62 -4.85 -11.68 -4.95
N SER A 63 -4.72 -12.90 -5.48
CA SER A 63 -5.75 -13.51 -6.32
C SER A 63 -7.02 -13.82 -5.52
N ASN A 64 -8.14 -14.01 -6.25
CA ASN A 64 -9.43 -14.41 -5.69
C ASN A 64 -10.01 -13.44 -4.63
N TYR A 65 -9.51 -12.21 -4.58
CA TYR A 65 -10.08 -11.16 -3.73
C TYR A 65 -11.41 -10.65 -4.28
N TYR A 66 -11.56 -10.65 -5.62
CA TYR A 66 -12.80 -10.30 -6.30
C TYR A 66 -13.35 -11.51 -7.06
N ILE A 67 -14.50 -12.04 -6.59
CA ILE A 67 -15.07 -13.32 -7.06
C ILE A 67 -15.28 -13.36 -8.58
N SER A 68 -15.74 -12.26 -9.20
CA SER A 68 -16.01 -12.24 -10.65
C SER A 68 -14.80 -11.91 -11.52
N LYS A 69 -13.71 -11.38 -10.95
CA LYS A 69 -12.41 -11.23 -11.64
C LYS A 69 -11.29 -11.63 -10.69
N GLN A 70 -10.97 -12.92 -10.68
CA GLN A 70 -10.03 -13.54 -9.74
C GLN A 70 -8.60 -12.98 -9.84
N ASN A 71 -8.19 -12.51 -11.02
CA ASN A 71 -6.85 -11.95 -11.24
C ASN A 71 -6.78 -10.43 -11.08
N LEU A 72 -7.87 -9.76 -10.70
CA LEU A 72 -7.85 -8.32 -10.49
C LEU A 72 -6.91 -8.01 -9.33
N GLY A 73 -5.89 -7.17 -9.55
CA GLY A 73 -4.94 -6.76 -8.51
C GLY A 73 -3.98 -7.83 -8.02
N ALA A 74 -4.00 -9.03 -8.61
CA ALA A 74 -3.09 -10.10 -8.27
C ALA A 74 -1.64 -9.80 -8.73
N ALA A 75 -0.66 -10.40 -8.07
CA ALA A 75 0.73 -10.33 -8.46
C ALA A 75 0.97 -10.95 -9.85
N ASN A 76 2.01 -10.48 -10.53
CA ASN A 76 2.37 -10.85 -11.90
C ASN A 76 1.29 -10.55 -12.95
N THR A 77 0.46 -9.52 -12.72
CA THR A 77 -0.55 -9.05 -13.68
C THR A 77 -0.19 -7.68 -14.27
N PRO A 78 -0.72 -7.32 -15.45
CA PRO A 78 -0.43 -6.03 -16.06
C PRO A 78 -0.96 -4.84 -15.26
N TYR A 79 -0.23 -3.73 -15.27
CA TYR A 79 -0.72 -2.45 -14.73
C TYR A 79 -1.97 -1.97 -15.47
N ALA A 80 -2.92 -1.43 -14.72
CA ALA A 80 -4.05 -0.72 -15.30
C ALA A 80 -3.58 0.57 -15.99
N ARG A 81 -4.13 0.87 -17.17
CA ARG A 81 -3.90 2.13 -17.89
C ARG A 81 -5.22 2.88 -18.00
N THR A 82 -5.27 4.07 -17.43
CA THR A 82 -6.47 4.92 -17.46
C THR A 82 -6.59 5.71 -18.76
N VAL A 83 -5.46 5.94 -19.44
CA VAL A 83 -5.40 6.69 -20.70
C VAL A 83 -5.08 5.77 -21.87
N THR A 84 -5.77 5.97 -22.99
CA THR A 84 -5.46 5.30 -24.25
C THR A 84 -4.30 6.04 -24.94
N THR A 85 -3.32 5.28 -25.41
CA THR A 85 -2.20 5.86 -26.18
C THR A 85 -2.72 6.25 -27.56
N SER A 86 -2.76 7.56 -27.85
CA SER A 86 -3.16 8.10 -29.16
C SER A 86 -1.98 8.32 -30.11
N HIS A 87 -0.76 8.43 -29.56
CA HIS A 87 0.47 8.68 -30.31
C HIS A 87 1.61 7.86 -29.73
N PHE A 88 2.36 7.18 -30.59
CA PHE A 88 3.60 6.50 -30.23
C PHE A 88 4.76 7.37 -30.71
N PRO A 89 5.34 8.25 -29.86
CA PRO A 89 6.42 9.11 -30.28
C PRO A 89 7.64 8.28 -30.71
N ILE A 90 8.27 8.68 -31.81
CA ILE A 90 9.52 8.07 -32.23
C ILE A 90 10.59 8.53 -31.25
N LYS A 91 11.36 7.60 -30.67
CA LYS A 91 12.33 7.92 -29.60
C LYS A 91 13.35 9.00 -30.01
N SER A 92 13.68 9.11 -31.29
CA SER A 92 14.58 10.14 -31.84
C SER A 92 14.00 11.56 -31.84
N GLU A 93 12.68 11.70 -31.72
CA GLU A 93 11.99 12.99 -31.65
C GLU A 93 11.87 13.52 -30.22
N LEU A 94 12.15 12.67 -29.22
CA LEU A 94 12.11 13.05 -27.81
C LEU A 94 13.46 13.68 -27.40
N PRO A 95 13.45 14.74 -26.57
CA PRO A 95 14.68 15.27 -25.99
C PRO A 95 15.43 14.20 -25.19
N ASP A 96 16.74 14.37 -25.06
CA ASP A 96 17.54 13.47 -24.24
C ASP A 96 17.09 13.53 -22.76
N ALA A 97 16.93 12.35 -22.15
CA ALA A 97 16.43 12.25 -20.79
C ALA A 97 17.43 12.80 -19.75
N GLY A 98 18.74 12.69 -20.02
CA GLY A 98 19.78 13.25 -19.16
C GLY A 98 19.75 14.77 -19.20
N GLN A 99 19.63 15.34 -20.40
CA GLN A 99 19.47 16.79 -20.56
C GLN A 99 18.23 17.32 -19.84
N LEU A 100 17.06 16.67 -20.00
CA LEU A 100 15.85 17.07 -19.28
C LEU A 100 16.02 17.00 -17.76
N PHE A 101 16.75 16.02 -17.25
CA PHE A 101 17.04 15.93 -15.82
C PHE A 101 17.91 17.10 -15.36
N ASP A 102 19.01 17.38 -16.06
CA ASP A 102 19.93 18.46 -15.71
C ASP A 102 19.27 19.84 -15.80
N ASP A 103 18.43 20.06 -16.81
CA ASP A 103 17.78 21.35 -17.06
C ASP A 103 16.58 21.61 -16.13
N LEU A 104 15.81 20.56 -15.77
CA LEU A 104 14.51 20.74 -15.07
C LEU A 104 14.45 20.14 -13.67
N MET A 105 15.18 19.07 -13.38
CA MET A 105 15.01 18.27 -12.15
C MET A 105 16.20 18.37 -11.21
N LYS A 106 17.39 18.66 -11.73
CA LYS A 106 18.60 18.84 -10.95
C LYS A 106 18.41 20.03 -10.01
N ARG A 107 18.67 19.80 -8.73
CA ARG A 107 18.63 20.86 -7.74
C ARG A 107 19.79 21.84 -8.01
N PRO A 108 19.55 23.17 -7.99
CA PRO A 108 20.61 24.16 -8.01
C PRO A 108 21.59 23.96 -6.86
N ASP A 109 22.79 24.51 -7.00
CA ASP A 109 23.78 24.47 -5.92
C ASP A 109 23.19 25.16 -4.68
N GLU A 110 23.37 24.56 -3.49
CA GLU A 110 22.91 25.14 -2.23
C GLU A 110 23.58 26.49 -1.95
N SER A 111 24.77 26.74 -2.53
CA SER A 111 25.42 28.05 -2.46
C SER A 111 24.67 29.14 -3.23
N GLU A 112 23.89 28.78 -4.24
CA GLU A 112 23.10 29.71 -5.06
C GLU A 112 21.66 29.81 -4.58
N VAL A 113 21.03 28.66 -4.29
CA VAL A 113 19.64 28.59 -3.82
C VAL A 113 19.59 27.63 -2.63
N PRO A 114 19.47 28.15 -1.38
CA PRO A 114 19.40 27.29 -0.21
C PRO A 114 18.13 26.43 -0.24
N PHE A 115 18.22 25.20 0.25
CA PHE A 115 17.07 24.32 0.35
C PHE A 115 16.10 24.84 1.42
N GLU A 116 14.97 25.42 1.00
CA GLU A 116 13.94 25.98 1.89
C GLU A 116 13.08 24.91 2.59
N GLY A 117 13.35 23.62 2.37
CA GLY A 117 12.54 22.54 2.92
C GLY A 117 11.12 22.50 2.32
N ASN A 118 10.26 21.67 2.93
CA ASN A 118 8.85 21.61 2.57
C ASN A 118 8.06 22.67 3.36
N LYS A 119 7.45 23.63 2.65
CA LYS A 119 6.68 24.74 3.26
C LYS A 119 5.41 24.30 4.00
N SER A 120 4.91 23.09 3.74
CA SER A 120 3.75 22.51 4.42
C SER A 120 4.11 21.74 5.70
N GLY A 121 5.40 21.69 6.08
CA GLY A 121 5.85 21.00 7.29
C GLY A 121 5.91 19.47 7.15
N VAL A 122 5.97 18.95 5.91
CA VAL A 122 6.12 17.51 5.67
C VAL A 122 7.48 17.04 6.19
N ASN A 123 7.46 16.03 7.06
CA ASN A 123 8.66 15.42 7.62
C ASN A 123 9.11 14.19 6.82
N MET A 124 10.33 13.70 7.12
CA MET A 124 10.91 12.52 6.47
C MET A 124 10.15 11.21 6.78
N LEU A 125 9.39 11.17 7.88
CA LEU A 125 8.59 9.99 8.23
C LEU A 125 7.49 9.76 7.19
N LEU A 126 6.84 10.83 6.71
CA LEU A 126 5.86 10.73 5.62
C LEU A 126 6.51 10.17 4.35
N HIS A 127 7.73 10.63 4.01
CA HIS A 127 8.44 10.13 2.82
C HIS A 127 8.85 8.66 2.96
N SER A 128 9.22 8.26 4.17
CA SER A 128 9.54 6.85 4.50
C SER A 128 8.30 5.98 4.39
N MET A 129 7.16 6.44 4.91
CA MET A 129 5.87 5.75 4.77
C MET A 129 5.43 5.66 3.31
N ALA A 130 5.55 6.75 2.55
CA ALA A 130 5.26 6.76 1.12
C ALA A 130 6.15 5.77 0.35
N SER A 131 7.40 5.61 0.78
CA SER A 131 8.30 4.59 0.23
C SER A 131 7.80 3.18 0.53
N VAL A 132 7.33 2.90 1.75
CA VAL A 132 6.69 1.60 2.08
C VAL A 132 5.46 1.36 1.18
N ILE A 133 4.54 2.31 1.13
CA ILE A 133 3.29 2.20 0.34
C ILE A 133 3.58 1.95 -1.14
N THR A 134 4.53 2.69 -1.72
CA THR A 134 4.86 2.53 -3.16
C THR A 134 5.52 1.19 -3.46
N HIS A 135 6.34 0.66 -2.55
CA HIS A 135 6.95 -0.66 -2.73
C HIS A 135 5.96 -1.79 -2.46
N ASP A 136 4.92 -1.53 -1.68
CA ASP A 136 3.82 -2.46 -1.46
C ASP A 136 3.01 -2.70 -2.73
N ILE A 137 2.59 -1.62 -3.39
CA ILE A 137 1.67 -1.70 -4.54
C ILE A 137 2.37 -1.79 -5.90
N PHE A 138 3.67 -1.48 -6.00
CA PHE A 138 4.41 -1.46 -7.26
C PHE A 138 5.71 -2.27 -7.21
N LYS A 139 5.87 -3.23 -8.12
CA LYS A 139 7.09 -4.01 -8.37
C LYS A 139 7.21 -4.33 -9.85
N THR A 140 7.72 -3.40 -10.63
CA THR A 140 7.82 -3.55 -12.08
C THR A 140 8.80 -4.65 -12.49
N LYS A 141 8.37 -5.57 -13.36
CA LYS A 141 9.20 -6.67 -13.85
C LYS A 141 10.35 -6.16 -14.72
N ALA A 142 11.56 -6.61 -14.42
CA ALA A 142 12.72 -6.37 -15.29
C ALA A 142 12.51 -7.04 -16.66
N GLY A 143 12.66 -6.28 -17.74
CA GLY A 143 12.47 -6.76 -19.12
C GLY A 143 11.05 -6.60 -19.67
N ASP A 144 10.04 -6.46 -18.80
CA ASP A 144 8.66 -6.14 -19.21
C ASP A 144 8.03 -5.14 -18.24
N PRO A 145 8.10 -3.83 -18.53
CA PRO A 145 7.61 -2.80 -17.63
C PRO A 145 6.08 -2.74 -17.52
N THR A 146 5.36 -3.57 -18.28
CA THR A 146 3.89 -3.61 -18.23
C THR A 146 3.36 -4.46 -17.07
N ILE A 147 4.21 -5.31 -16.48
CA ILE A 147 3.82 -6.28 -15.46
C ILE A 147 4.21 -5.80 -14.06
N ASN A 148 3.24 -5.88 -13.13
CA ASN A 148 3.46 -5.73 -11.70
C ASN A 148 3.72 -7.09 -11.08
N GLN A 149 4.87 -7.30 -10.44
CA GLN A 149 5.24 -8.55 -9.76
C GLN A 149 4.77 -8.63 -8.31
N THR A 150 4.23 -7.54 -7.76
CA THR A 150 3.62 -7.51 -6.42
C THR A 150 2.10 -7.36 -6.55
N THR A 151 1.37 -7.48 -5.45
CA THR A 151 -0.07 -7.27 -5.43
C THR A 151 -0.37 -5.77 -5.66
N SER A 152 -1.52 -5.44 -6.23
CA SER A 152 -1.95 -4.03 -6.39
C SER A 152 -2.80 -3.55 -5.20
N TYR A 153 -2.69 -4.24 -4.08
CA TYR A 153 -3.45 -3.97 -2.86
C TYR A 153 -2.53 -3.36 -1.80
N LEU A 154 -3.11 -2.60 -0.88
CA LEU A 154 -2.43 -2.22 0.36
C LEU A 154 -2.61 -3.39 1.33
N ASP A 155 -1.68 -4.34 1.25
CA ASP A 155 -1.69 -5.59 2.03
C ASP A 155 -0.32 -5.91 2.64
N LEU A 156 0.61 -4.94 2.65
CA LEU A 156 1.96 -5.12 3.18
C LEU A 156 2.68 -6.34 2.57
N SER A 157 2.38 -6.69 1.32
CA SER A 157 3.16 -7.64 0.50
C SER A 157 4.66 -7.33 0.46
N CYS A 158 5.07 -6.08 0.65
CA CYS A 158 6.48 -5.73 0.82
C CYS A 158 7.12 -6.33 2.09
N LEU A 159 6.34 -6.52 3.16
CA LEU A 159 6.72 -7.18 4.40
C LEU A 159 6.50 -8.69 4.32
N TYR A 160 5.31 -9.13 3.89
CA TYR A 160 4.90 -10.54 3.94
C TYR A 160 5.34 -11.34 2.71
N GLY A 161 5.45 -10.71 1.55
CA GLY A 161 5.64 -11.37 0.26
C GLY A 161 4.37 -11.42 -0.57
N ALA A 162 4.53 -11.38 -1.89
CA ALA A 162 3.46 -11.39 -2.89
C ALA A 162 3.23 -12.79 -3.49
N THR A 163 3.83 -13.82 -2.89
CA THR A 163 3.68 -15.24 -3.27
C THR A 163 3.70 -16.11 -2.03
N LYS A 164 3.19 -17.33 -2.13
CA LYS A 164 3.19 -18.28 -0.99
C LYS A 164 4.62 -18.64 -0.57
N GLU A 165 5.51 -18.73 -1.54
CA GLU A 165 6.92 -19.04 -1.34
C GLU A 165 7.62 -17.90 -0.57
N GLU A 166 7.39 -16.65 -0.97
CA GLU A 166 7.89 -15.47 -0.25
C GLU A 166 7.31 -15.38 1.17
N GLN A 167 6.00 -15.64 1.36
CA GLN A 167 5.38 -15.70 2.69
C GLN A 167 5.99 -16.78 3.58
N ALA A 168 6.26 -17.97 3.03
CA ALA A 168 6.90 -19.05 3.77
C ALA A 168 8.33 -18.69 4.21
N GLN A 169 9.03 -17.83 3.47
CA GLN A 169 10.38 -17.39 3.83
C GLN A 169 10.40 -16.48 5.04
N VAL A 170 9.38 -15.63 5.23
CA VAL A 170 9.32 -14.70 6.37
C VAL A 170 8.64 -15.30 7.61
N ARG A 171 7.77 -16.29 7.44
CA ARG A 171 7.04 -16.95 8.54
C ARG A 171 7.93 -17.88 9.37
N THR A 172 7.56 -18.03 10.65
CA THR A 172 8.11 -19.09 11.52
C THR A 172 7.38 -20.42 11.32
N GLY A 173 6.12 -20.37 10.86
CA GLY A 173 5.22 -21.54 10.78
C GLY A 173 4.65 -21.95 12.14
N VAL A 174 4.79 -21.10 13.16
CA VAL A 174 4.32 -21.34 14.53
C VAL A 174 3.62 -20.09 15.05
N ASP A 175 2.42 -20.26 15.60
CA ASP A 175 1.63 -19.23 16.28
C ASP A 175 1.30 -17.99 15.43
N GLY A 176 1.39 -18.12 14.11
CA GLY A 176 1.15 -17.06 13.15
C GLY A 176 2.25 -16.00 13.17
N LEU A 177 3.43 -16.32 13.69
CA LEU A 177 4.53 -15.37 13.84
C LEU A 177 5.38 -15.29 12.55
N ILE A 178 6.05 -14.15 12.40
CA ILE A 178 7.11 -13.93 11.43
C ILE A 178 8.46 -13.87 12.11
N LYS A 179 9.51 -14.20 11.37
CA LYS A 179 10.90 -14.12 11.83
C LYS A 179 11.22 -12.68 12.27
N PRO A 180 11.93 -12.51 13.39
CA PRO A 180 12.19 -11.18 13.93
C PRO A 180 13.04 -10.35 12.95
N ASP A 181 12.63 -9.10 12.73
CA ASP A 181 13.36 -8.10 11.94
C ASP A 181 13.65 -8.54 10.49
N VAL A 182 12.74 -9.32 9.90
CA VAL A 182 12.77 -9.77 8.49
C VAL A 182 11.61 -9.13 7.72
N PHE A 183 11.87 -8.84 6.43
CA PHE A 183 10.88 -8.44 5.44
C PHE A 183 11.18 -9.14 4.10
N SER A 184 10.16 -9.33 3.27
CA SER A 184 10.24 -10.13 2.04
C SER A 184 10.93 -9.39 0.89
N ASP A 185 10.63 -8.11 0.67
CA ASP A 185 11.10 -7.40 -0.52
C ASP A 185 12.53 -6.88 -0.40
N ALA A 186 13.45 -7.50 -1.14
CA ALA A 186 14.87 -7.12 -1.18
C ALA A 186 15.13 -5.69 -1.69
N ARG A 187 14.22 -5.07 -2.46
CA ARG A 187 14.39 -3.69 -2.96
C ARG A 187 14.52 -2.68 -1.82
N LEU A 188 13.89 -2.97 -0.69
CA LEU A 188 13.85 -2.09 0.47
C LEU A 188 15.20 -2.00 1.19
N GLN A 189 16.13 -2.93 0.92
CA GLN A 189 17.50 -2.87 1.44
C GLN A 189 18.30 -1.69 0.88
N PHE A 190 17.93 -1.20 -0.31
CA PHE A 190 18.57 -0.05 -0.95
C PHE A 190 17.81 1.26 -0.71
N GLN A 191 16.73 1.23 0.08
CA GLN A 191 15.96 2.42 0.45
C GLN A 191 16.58 3.13 1.66
N LEU A 192 16.03 4.30 1.98
CA LEU A 192 16.44 5.05 3.16
C LEU A 192 16.31 4.20 4.44
N PRO A 193 17.25 4.31 5.40
CA PRO A 193 17.20 3.56 6.66
C PRO A 193 15.88 3.74 7.43
N SER A 194 15.23 4.89 7.29
CA SER A 194 13.93 5.19 7.90
C SER A 194 12.79 4.33 7.33
N THR A 195 12.86 3.95 6.05
CA THR A 195 11.91 3.02 5.42
C THR A 195 12.09 1.61 5.99
N VAL A 196 13.33 1.16 6.13
CA VAL A 196 13.65 -0.15 6.75
C VAL A 196 13.22 -0.19 8.22
N PHE A 197 13.43 0.90 8.95
CA PHE A 197 12.96 1.03 10.33
C PHE A 197 11.45 0.87 10.45
N LEU A 198 10.66 1.48 9.57
CA LEU A 198 9.20 1.32 9.57
C LEU A 198 8.76 -0.13 9.31
N LEU A 199 9.42 -0.83 8.39
CA LEU A 199 9.13 -2.25 8.12
C LEU A 199 9.44 -3.13 9.33
N ILE A 200 10.57 -2.88 10.00
CA ILE A 200 10.92 -3.58 11.24
C ILE A 200 9.88 -3.30 12.33
N LEU A 201 9.41 -2.05 12.45
CA LEU A 201 8.36 -1.69 13.39
C LEU A 201 7.06 -2.44 13.09
N PHE A 202 6.64 -2.52 11.83
CA PHE A 202 5.48 -3.30 11.41
C PHE A 202 5.67 -4.80 11.65
N SER A 203 6.88 -5.33 11.39
CA SER A 203 7.23 -6.72 11.67
C SER A 203 7.09 -7.07 13.16
N ARG A 204 7.59 -6.19 14.04
CA ARG A 204 7.44 -6.34 15.49
C ARG A 204 6.00 -6.18 15.95
N ASN A 205 5.26 -5.25 15.34
CA ASN A 205 3.84 -5.05 15.63
C ASN A 205 2.99 -6.28 15.25
N HIS A 206 3.28 -6.92 14.11
CA HIS A 206 2.69 -8.19 13.73
C HIS A 206 2.87 -9.24 14.83
N ASN A 207 4.11 -9.47 15.26
CA ASN A 207 4.41 -10.46 16.30
C ASN A 207 3.78 -10.09 17.66
N TYR A 208 3.67 -8.80 17.98
CA TYR A 208 2.97 -8.34 19.18
C TYR A 208 1.47 -8.69 19.12
N ILE A 209 0.82 -8.40 17.99
CA ILE A 209 -0.62 -8.61 17.83
C ILE A 209 -0.95 -10.10 17.69
N ALA A 210 -0.16 -10.88 16.96
CA ALA A 210 -0.29 -12.34 16.88
C ALA A 210 -0.26 -12.99 18.27
N LYS A 211 0.69 -12.59 19.13
CA LYS A 211 0.72 -13.04 20.53
C LYS A 211 -0.52 -12.62 21.32
N LYS A 212 -1.03 -11.41 21.11
CA LYS A 212 -2.25 -10.91 21.77
C LYS A 212 -3.50 -11.69 21.32
N LEU A 213 -3.61 -12.04 20.04
CA LEU A 213 -4.70 -12.85 19.50
C LEU A 213 -4.76 -14.24 20.12
N LEU A 214 -3.64 -14.76 20.65
CA LEU A 214 -3.57 -16.05 21.34
C LEU A 214 -3.84 -15.98 22.85
N THR A 215 -4.12 -14.80 23.40
CA THR A 215 -4.40 -14.65 24.84
C THR A 215 -5.84 -14.99 25.19
N ASP A 216 -6.04 -15.47 26.42
CA ASP A 216 -7.37 -15.80 26.96
C ASP A 216 -8.27 -14.57 27.09
N GLU A 217 -7.70 -13.39 27.31
CA GLU A 217 -8.45 -12.12 27.36
C GLU A 217 -9.23 -11.87 26.07
N VAL A 218 -8.59 -12.09 24.91
CA VAL A 218 -9.21 -11.87 23.59
C VAL A 218 -10.16 -13.02 23.23
N ASN A 219 -9.83 -14.26 23.59
CA ASN A 219 -10.60 -15.43 23.18
C ASN A 219 -11.71 -15.78 24.18
N ALA A 220 -11.36 -16.05 25.44
CA ALA A 220 -12.32 -16.46 26.47
C ALA A 220 -13.16 -15.27 26.97
N GLY A 221 -12.59 -14.07 27.03
CA GLY A 221 -13.29 -12.85 27.46
C GLY A 221 -14.42 -12.40 26.53
N GLN A 222 -14.41 -12.83 25.26
CA GLN A 222 -15.45 -12.52 24.26
C GLN A 222 -16.20 -13.76 23.76
N GLU A 223 -16.06 -14.91 24.43
CA GLU A 223 -16.59 -16.21 23.97
C GLU A 223 -16.19 -16.57 22.52
N ASN A 224 -15.08 -16.01 22.05
CA ASN A 224 -14.60 -16.10 20.68
C ASN A 224 -13.36 -16.99 20.61
N TYR A 225 -13.57 -18.30 20.60
CA TYR A 225 -12.51 -19.32 20.57
C TYR A 225 -11.92 -19.54 19.16
N ARG A 226 -11.85 -18.48 18.37
CA ARG A 226 -11.39 -18.54 16.98
C ARG A 226 -9.91 -18.91 16.87
N PHE A 227 -9.08 -18.47 17.83
CA PHE A 227 -7.62 -18.62 17.78
C PHE A 227 -7.07 -19.60 18.82
N THR A 228 -7.83 -19.88 19.90
CA THR A 228 -7.37 -20.71 21.02
C THR A 228 -8.25 -21.94 21.25
N HIS A 229 -7.61 -23.01 21.70
CA HIS A 229 -8.22 -24.32 21.96
C HIS A 229 -9.13 -24.40 23.21
N LEU A 230 -9.30 -23.30 23.96
CA LEU A 230 -9.77 -23.36 25.35
C LEU A 230 -11.29 -23.58 25.57
N ALA A 231 -12.13 -23.55 24.54
CA ALA A 231 -13.47 -24.17 24.58
C ALA A 231 -13.74 -25.07 23.36
N GLY A 232 -12.70 -25.79 22.94
CA GLY A 232 -12.78 -26.76 21.86
C GLY A 232 -11.67 -27.78 22.00
N LYS A 233 -11.53 -28.36 23.21
CA LYS A 233 -10.57 -29.44 23.49
C LYS A 233 -10.64 -30.61 22.49
N ASP A 234 -11.71 -30.71 21.72
CA ASP A 234 -11.97 -31.79 20.78
C ASP A 234 -12.46 -31.32 19.39
N SER A 235 -12.23 -30.07 18.98
CA SER A 235 -12.56 -29.69 17.59
C SER A 235 -11.53 -30.33 16.65
N PRO A 236 -11.89 -31.34 15.81
CA PRO A 236 -10.98 -32.00 14.89
C PRO A 236 -10.48 -31.07 13.77
N ARG A 237 -10.88 -29.79 13.83
CA ARG A 237 -10.60 -28.76 12.85
C ARG A 237 -9.49 -27.81 13.24
N LEU A 238 -9.03 -27.74 14.50
CA LEU A 238 -7.92 -26.86 14.93
C LEU A 238 -6.63 -27.66 15.13
N SER A 239 -5.77 -27.69 14.11
CA SER A 239 -4.37 -28.12 14.22
C SER A 239 -3.46 -26.92 14.52
N ALA A 240 -2.25 -27.16 15.03
CA ALA A 240 -1.24 -26.10 15.21
C ALA A 240 -0.97 -25.33 13.89
N GLU A 241 -0.92 -26.05 12.77
CA GLU A 241 -0.78 -25.47 11.43
C GLU A 241 -1.96 -24.55 11.05
N ARG A 242 -3.18 -24.94 11.39
CA ARG A 242 -4.35 -24.09 11.14
C ARG A 242 -4.35 -22.87 12.05
N THR A 243 -3.98 -23.03 13.31
CA THR A 243 -3.89 -21.90 14.25
C THR A 243 -2.85 -20.91 13.75
N ASP A 244 -1.68 -21.39 13.33
CA ASP A 244 -0.62 -20.57 12.72
C ASP A 244 -1.15 -19.80 11.50
N GLU A 245 -1.75 -20.50 10.54
CA GLU A 245 -2.32 -19.88 9.34
C GLU A 245 -3.40 -18.86 9.69
N LEU A 246 -4.32 -19.21 10.59
CA LEU A 246 -5.46 -18.37 10.91
C LEU A 246 -5.04 -17.11 11.66
N VAL A 247 -4.06 -17.19 12.57
CA VAL A 247 -3.51 -16.03 13.27
C VAL A 247 -2.77 -15.13 12.28
N PHE A 248 -1.89 -15.70 11.46
CA PHE A 248 -1.13 -14.97 10.45
C PHE A 248 -2.05 -14.20 9.49
N GLN A 249 -3.01 -14.90 8.89
CA GLN A 249 -3.95 -14.34 7.91
C GLN A 249 -4.92 -13.32 8.54
N THR A 250 -5.26 -13.48 9.81
CA THR A 250 -6.11 -12.50 10.48
C THR A 250 -5.35 -11.20 10.73
N PHE A 251 -4.06 -11.27 11.07
CA PHE A 251 -3.26 -10.06 11.17
C PHE A 251 -3.02 -9.41 9.80
N ASP A 252 -2.71 -10.19 8.77
CA ASP A 252 -2.57 -9.69 7.39
C ASP A 252 -3.82 -8.90 6.93
N TYR A 253 -5.00 -9.29 7.41
CA TYR A 253 -6.24 -8.59 7.12
C TYR A 253 -6.46 -7.30 7.93
N PHE A 254 -6.08 -7.26 9.20
CA PHE A 254 -6.34 -6.11 10.11
C PHE A 254 -5.17 -5.15 10.29
N GLY A 255 -3.94 -5.61 10.04
CA GLY A 255 -2.71 -4.87 10.22
C GLY A 255 -2.34 -3.97 9.04
N CYS A 256 -3.06 -4.11 7.93
CA CYS A 256 -2.89 -3.36 6.67
C CYS A 256 -3.89 -2.20 6.57
#